data_AF-A0A661BL12-F1
#
_entry.id   AF-A0A661BL12-F1
#
_cell.length_a   1.000
_cell.length_b   1.000
_cell.length_c   1.000
_cell.angle_alpha   90.00
_cell.angle_beta   90.00
_cell.angle_gamma   90.00
#
_symmetry.space_group_name_H-M   'P 1'
#
loop_
_entity.id
_entity.type
_entity.pdbx_description
1 polymer ?
#
loop_
_entity_poly.entity_id
_entity_poly.type
_entity_poly.pdbx_seq_one_letter_code
_entity_poly.pdbx_strand_id
1 'polypeptide(L)'
;MKLILNISIIFAILVSSVWSCTIAVFAPDATEYGRPMLWKNRDVPNYRQQYIYVENGHSFIAITYQGMTEQVYGGANDIGFGVVNTDTYNNGPNLPDGLTDGQVMYLALSQCESVWDFTQLLDSLLADSTAGLRSTHCYGIMDRYGNVGMVESNCEGYVYFSANSSADKYLVRANFAISGDDSDRRGYDRYIRARALMDTLAPVSVEDIWSISADLVTDELDPNPLPFEGTFDGLPYGYISTTNTINRFMTTSYQIILGQNFDDGSAYPIVWCGFNQPYFTIPVPMWVHSGTVHESITGSGNYFCTESRFIWEQVYDRDYINWFDTYSASMINEFLNTARISVWDMFDKYVEQWEKETDESVEVLRDIQDGFAVIVAAEYEQLHGLLVRENNLQQPTELRLDAYPKPFNSHVKLTIRLPATVSGQLEIYDINGRDIFEETVNFGDSEIYWEPESHLPSGTYLAIFRTPEKKVSKKLILLR
;
A
#
# COMPACT_ATOMS: atom_id res chain seq x y z
N MET A 1 -57.77 -3.76 -11.92
CA MET A 1 -56.58 -4.63 -11.78
C MET A 1 -55.59 -4.31 -12.88
N LYS A 2 -54.59 -3.47 -12.59
CA LYS A 2 -53.34 -3.39 -13.36
C LYS A 2 -52.21 -3.29 -12.34
N LEU A 3 -51.47 -4.38 -12.23
CA LEU A 3 -50.29 -4.55 -11.40
C LEU A 3 -49.19 -3.67 -12.03
N ILE A 4 -48.69 -2.68 -11.30
CA ILE A 4 -47.48 -1.95 -11.69
C ILE A 4 -46.32 -2.72 -11.07
N LEU A 5 -45.56 -3.40 -11.93
CA LEU A 5 -44.35 -4.13 -11.58
C LEU A 5 -43.20 -3.12 -11.46
N ASN A 6 -42.77 -2.84 -10.23
CA ASN A 6 -41.52 -2.13 -9.99
C ASN A 6 -40.36 -3.06 -10.35
N ILE A 7 -39.64 -2.75 -11.43
CA ILE A 7 -38.37 -3.38 -11.77
C ILE A 7 -37.28 -2.53 -11.12
N SER A 8 -36.84 -2.94 -9.93
CA SER A 8 -35.57 -2.47 -9.36
C SER A 8 -34.45 -3.27 -10.01
N ILE A 9 -33.71 -2.65 -10.92
CA ILE A 9 -32.48 -3.20 -11.49
C ILE A 9 -31.39 -3.01 -10.42
N ILE A 10 -31.09 -4.08 -9.67
CA ILE A 10 -29.88 -4.16 -8.86
C ILE A 10 -28.75 -4.44 -9.85
N PHE A 11 -27.93 -3.42 -10.13
CA PHE A 11 -26.71 -3.57 -10.90
C PHE A 11 -25.67 -4.22 -9.97
N ALA A 12 -25.68 -5.55 -9.90
CA ALA A 12 -24.58 -6.30 -9.30
C ALA A 12 -23.36 -6.15 -10.23
N ILE A 13 -22.48 -5.20 -9.93
CA ILE A 13 -21.15 -5.17 -10.52
C ILE A 13 -20.45 -6.45 -10.03
N LEU A 14 -20.42 -7.47 -10.89
CA LEU A 14 -19.51 -8.60 -10.78
C LEU A 14 -18.09 -8.03 -10.93
N VAL A 15 -17.50 -7.60 -9.81
CA VAL A 15 -16.06 -7.37 -9.74
C VAL A 15 -15.42 -8.75 -9.87
N SER A 16 -15.07 -9.14 -11.10
CA SER A 16 -14.18 -10.27 -11.31
C SER A 16 -12.93 -10.03 -10.46
N SER A 17 -12.59 -10.96 -9.58
CA SER A 17 -11.39 -10.91 -8.75
C SER A 17 -10.15 -11.01 -9.66
N VAL A 18 -9.71 -9.90 -10.22
CA VAL A 18 -8.56 -9.85 -11.13
C VAL A 18 -7.29 -9.73 -10.32
N TRP A 19 -6.43 -10.74 -10.36
CA TRP A 19 -5.11 -10.67 -9.73
C TRP A 19 -4.22 -9.80 -10.60
N SER A 20 -3.64 -8.74 -10.02
CA SER A 20 -3.13 -7.61 -10.80
C SER A 20 -1.73 -7.16 -10.37
N CYS A 21 -0.78 -8.09 -10.16
CA CYS A 21 0.56 -7.80 -9.64
C CYS A 21 1.45 -6.96 -10.59
N THR A 22 2.43 -6.24 -10.05
CA THR A 22 3.55 -5.64 -10.80
C THR A 22 4.86 -6.28 -10.32
N ILE A 23 5.75 -6.67 -11.24
CA ILE A 23 7.08 -7.17 -10.90
C ILE A 23 8.18 -6.48 -11.73
N ALA A 24 9.37 -6.41 -11.18
CA ALA A 24 10.57 -6.05 -11.92
C ALA A 24 11.78 -6.87 -11.47
N VAL A 25 12.78 -6.96 -12.35
CA VAL A 25 14.07 -7.58 -12.05
C VAL A 25 15.20 -6.67 -12.53
N PHE A 26 16.29 -6.62 -11.78
CA PHE A 26 17.42 -5.72 -12.02
C PHE A 26 18.72 -6.50 -12.03
N ALA A 27 19.55 -6.28 -13.05
CA ALA A 27 20.89 -6.83 -13.11
C ALA A 27 21.81 -6.13 -12.09
N PRO A 28 22.90 -6.77 -11.65
CA PRO A 28 23.87 -6.16 -10.74
C PRO A 28 24.30 -4.74 -11.15
N ASP A 29 24.54 -4.52 -12.45
CA ASP A 29 24.96 -3.21 -12.99
C ASP A 29 23.87 -2.12 -12.89
N ALA A 30 22.62 -2.51 -12.68
CA ALA A 30 21.50 -1.58 -12.53
C ALA A 30 21.26 -1.17 -11.07
N THR A 31 21.88 -1.85 -10.09
CA THR A 31 21.64 -1.59 -8.66
C THR A 31 22.84 -0.92 -8.01
N GLU A 32 22.60 -0.12 -6.97
CA GLU A 32 23.70 0.53 -6.24
C GLU A 32 24.57 -0.46 -5.45
N TYR A 33 24.01 -1.64 -5.17
CA TYR A 33 24.65 -2.69 -4.38
C TYR A 33 25.54 -3.63 -5.21
N GLY A 34 25.55 -3.51 -6.55
CA GLY A 34 26.25 -4.45 -7.42
C GLY A 34 25.74 -5.89 -7.29
N ARG A 35 24.45 -6.06 -6.99
CA ARG A 35 23.76 -7.34 -6.74
C ARG A 35 22.46 -7.40 -7.55
N PRO A 36 22.01 -8.59 -7.97
CA PRO A 36 20.72 -8.69 -8.62
C PRO A 36 19.60 -8.34 -7.63
N MET A 37 18.49 -7.79 -8.13
CA MET A 37 17.35 -7.42 -7.29
C MET A 37 16.03 -7.80 -7.95
N LEU A 38 15.06 -8.24 -7.14
CA LEU A 38 13.69 -8.49 -7.56
C LEU A 38 12.74 -7.52 -6.85
N TRP A 39 11.66 -7.13 -7.52
CA TRP A 39 10.57 -6.37 -6.93
C TRP A 39 9.22 -7.01 -7.27
N LYS A 40 8.30 -6.99 -6.31
CA LYS A 40 6.89 -7.34 -6.51
C LYS A 40 5.95 -6.50 -5.65
N ASN A 41 4.95 -5.90 -6.29
CA ASN A 41 3.67 -5.56 -5.65
C ASN A 41 2.67 -6.70 -5.86
N ARG A 42 2.10 -7.21 -4.77
CA ARG A 42 1.19 -8.34 -4.79
C ARG A 42 -0.27 -7.88 -4.64
N ASP A 43 -0.96 -7.84 -5.77
CA ASP A 43 -2.34 -7.35 -5.84
C ASP A 43 -3.35 -8.50 -5.90
N VAL A 44 -3.94 -8.82 -4.74
CA VAL A 44 -4.96 -9.87 -4.60
C VAL A 44 -6.08 -9.45 -3.64
N PRO A 45 -7.26 -10.09 -3.68
CA PRO A 45 -8.35 -9.74 -2.76
C PRO A 45 -8.11 -10.15 -1.30
N ASN A 46 -7.35 -11.22 -1.05
CA ASN A 46 -7.14 -11.72 0.30
C ASN A 46 -5.95 -11.00 0.96
N TYR A 47 -6.23 -10.08 1.87
CA TYR A 47 -5.20 -9.31 2.58
C TYR A 47 -4.45 -10.11 3.66
N ARG A 48 -4.91 -11.30 4.05
CA ARG A 48 -4.28 -12.10 5.11
C ARG A 48 -3.01 -12.78 4.61
N GLN A 49 -1.96 -11.99 4.59
CA GLN A 49 -0.60 -12.36 4.18
C GLN A 49 0.27 -12.67 5.41
N GLN A 50 1.32 -13.44 5.21
CA GLN A 50 2.41 -13.68 6.16
C GLN A 50 3.70 -13.94 5.40
N TYR A 51 4.85 -13.61 5.99
CA TYR A 51 6.12 -14.19 5.57
C TYR A 51 6.43 -15.40 6.44
N ILE A 52 7.02 -16.43 5.86
CA ILE A 52 7.41 -17.65 6.55
C ILE A 52 8.88 -17.94 6.29
N TYR A 53 9.54 -18.52 7.29
CA TYR A 53 10.82 -19.20 7.10
C TYR A 53 10.56 -20.70 6.99
N VAL A 54 11.17 -21.34 6.01
CA VAL A 54 11.02 -22.77 5.73
C VAL A 54 12.39 -23.41 5.69
N GLU A 55 12.58 -24.49 6.46
CA GLU A 55 13.73 -25.39 6.36
C GLU A 55 13.36 -26.55 5.44
N ASN A 56 13.98 -26.62 4.27
CA ASN A 56 13.79 -27.70 3.30
C ASN A 56 15.13 -28.03 2.62
N GLY A 57 15.15 -28.50 1.37
CA GLY A 57 16.38 -28.73 0.59
C GLY A 57 17.34 -27.53 0.67
N HIS A 58 16.82 -26.34 0.35
CA HIS A 58 17.35 -25.05 0.75
C HIS A 58 16.41 -24.41 1.76
N SER A 59 16.96 -23.65 2.72
CA SER A 59 16.13 -22.84 3.60
C SER A 59 15.76 -21.53 2.91
N PHE A 60 14.56 -20.99 3.15
CA PHE A 60 14.12 -19.78 2.48
C PHE A 60 13.12 -18.95 3.27
N ILE A 61 13.06 -17.65 2.94
CA ILE A 61 11.98 -16.75 3.36
C ILE A 61 11.08 -16.47 2.17
N ALA A 62 9.77 -16.57 2.37
CA ALA A 62 8.80 -16.32 1.31
C ALA A 62 7.45 -15.78 1.81
N ILE A 63 6.75 -15.05 0.94
CA ILE A 63 5.39 -14.54 1.20
C ILE A 63 4.34 -15.62 0.89
N THR A 64 3.34 -15.76 1.75
CA THR A 64 2.20 -16.66 1.55
C THR A 64 0.93 -16.14 2.22
N TYR A 65 -0.20 -16.81 1.98
CA TYR A 65 -1.41 -16.58 2.75
C TYR A 65 -1.26 -17.16 4.17
N GLN A 66 -1.90 -16.50 5.14
CA GLN A 66 -1.96 -17.01 6.52
C GLN A 66 -2.55 -18.44 6.54
N GLY A 67 -1.86 -19.36 7.21
CA GLY A 67 -2.24 -20.76 7.32
C GLY A 67 -1.84 -21.65 6.12
N MET A 68 -1.21 -21.10 5.09
CA MET A 68 -0.64 -21.86 3.97
C MET A 68 0.87 -22.06 4.19
N THR A 69 1.38 -23.25 3.90
CA THR A 69 2.80 -23.61 4.11
C THR A 69 3.50 -24.18 2.89
N GLU A 70 2.76 -24.65 1.88
CA GLU A 70 3.31 -25.32 0.67
C GLU A 70 3.01 -24.56 -0.63
N GLN A 71 2.61 -23.29 -0.52
CA GLN A 71 2.41 -22.38 -1.65
C GLN A 71 2.95 -21.02 -1.26
N VAL A 72 3.81 -20.44 -2.08
CA VAL A 72 4.46 -19.16 -1.79
C VAL A 72 4.46 -18.27 -3.03
N TYR A 73 4.37 -16.95 -2.85
CA TYR A 73 4.18 -16.00 -3.95
C TYR A 73 5.39 -15.07 -4.14
N GLY A 74 6.56 -15.60 -3.81
CA GLY A 74 7.88 -15.04 -4.02
C GLY A 74 8.71 -15.00 -2.73
N GLY A 75 10.02 -14.87 -2.88
CA GLY A 75 10.98 -15.05 -1.79
C GLY A 75 12.38 -15.32 -2.31
N ALA A 76 13.29 -15.66 -1.41
CA ALA A 76 14.63 -16.10 -1.73
C ALA A 76 15.14 -17.15 -0.74
N ASN A 77 16.04 -18.01 -1.22
CA ASN A 77 16.65 -19.07 -0.44
C ASN A 77 18.08 -18.72 0.01
N ASP A 78 18.59 -19.52 0.93
CA ASP A 78 19.88 -19.37 1.61
C ASP A 78 21.10 -19.49 0.69
N ILE A 79 20.94 -20.06 -0.50
CA ILE A 79 22.01 -20.14 -1.50
C ILE A 79 22.01 -18.91 -2.44
N GLY A 80 20.95 -18.11 -2.44
CA GLY A 80 20.86 -16.87 -3.22
C GLY A 80 20.01 -16.95 -4.49
N PHE A 81 19.24 -18.01 -4.70
CA PHE A 81 18.18 -18.04 -5.72
C PHE A 81 16.95 -17.29 -5.20
N GLY A 82 16.43 -16.37 -6.02
CA GLY A 82 15.23 -15.60 -5.72
C GLY A 82 14.17 -15.75 -6.82
N VAL A 83 12.89 -15.73 -6.43
CA VAL A 83 11.77 -15.75 -7.37
C VAL A 83 10.64 -14.83 -6.94
N VAL A 84 10.04 -14.15 -7.91
CA VAL A 84 8.76 -13.44 -7.79
C VAL A 84 7.90 -13.78 -8.99
N ASN A 85 6.58 -13.52 -8.93
CA ASN A 85 5.72 -13.76 -10.08
C ASN A 85 4.58 -12.76 -10.24
N THR A 86 3.98 -12.80 -11.42
CA THR A 86 2.71 -12.16 -11.79
C THR A 86 1.95 -13.08 -12.75
N ASP A 87 0.63 -13.03 -12.75
CA ASP A 87 -0.20 -13.76 -13.72
C ASP A 87 -0.11 -13.11 -15.09
N THR A 88 -0.23 -13.90 -16.16
CA THR A 88 -0.32 -13.37 -17.54
C THR A 88 -1.67 -13.72 -18.13
N TYR A 89 -2.44 -12.76 -18.65
CA TYR A 89 -3.79 -13.06 -19.17
C TYR A 89 -3.83 -13.31 -20.69
N ASN A 90 -2.73 -13.05 -21.40
CA ASN A 90 -2.62 -13.10 -22.86
C ASN A 90 -1.66 -14.20 -23.37
N ASN A 91 -1.31 -15.17 -22.52
CA ASN A 91 -0.25 -16.15 -22.81
C ASN A 91 -0.77 -17.58 -23.04
N GLY A 92 -2.04 -17.73 -23.38
CA GLY A 92 -2.68 -19.03 -23.67
C GLY A 92 -3.65 -19.49 -22.57
N PRO A 93 -4.36 -20.60 -22.80
CA PRO A 93 -5.39 -21.05 -21.87
C PRO A 93 -4.77 -21.63 -20.60
N ASN A 94 -5.47 -21.44 -19.47
CA ASN A 94 -5.21 -22.20 -18.25
C ASN A 94 -5.76 -23.63 -18.41
N LEU A 95 -5.12 -24.60 -17.75
CA LEU A 95 -5.55 -25.98 -17.67
C LEU A 95 -6.25 -26.26 -16.32
N PRO A 96 -7.16 -27.25 -16.26
CA PRO A 96 -7.84 -27.62 -15.02
C PRO A 96 -6.91 -28.30 -14.01
N ASP A 97 -5.91 -29.02 -14.51
CA ASP A 97 -4.98 -29.84 -13.73
C ASP A 97 -3.56 -29.29 -13.80
N GLY A 98 -2.77 -29.61 -12.79
CA GLY A 98 -1.35 -29.33 -12.69
C GLY A 98 -0.96 -28.44 -11.52
N LEU A 99 0.32 -28.10 -11.41
CA LEU A 99 0.83 -27.28 -10.31
C LEU A 99 0.41 -25.81 -10.44
N THR A 100 0.13 -25.20 -9.29
CA THR A 100 -0.08 -23.75 -9.17
C THR A 100 1.27 -23.02 -9.25
N ASP A 101 1.26 -21.74 -9.61
CA ASP A 101 2.43 -20.86 -9.47
C ASP A 101 3.04 -20.89 -8.07
N GLY A 102 2.18 -20.89 -7.05
CA GLY A 102 2.58 -20.96 -5.66
C GLY A 102 3.34 -22.24 -5.32
N GLN A 103 2.93 -23.38 -5.89
CA GLN A 103 3.61 -24.66 -5.70
C GLN A 103 4.93 -24.71 -6.49
N VAL A 104 4.96 -24.20 -7.71
CA VAL A 104 6.19 -24.13 -8.51
C VAL A 104 7.25 -23.26 -7.82
N MET A 105 6.87 -22.08 -7.31
CA MET A 105 7.80 -21.22 -6.56
C MET A 105 8.28 -21.87 -5.26
N TYR A 106 7.42 -22.63 -4.56
CA TYR A 106 7.83 -23.38 -3.37
C TYR A 106 8.90 -24.43 -3.71
N LEU A 107 8.69 -25.20 -4.79
CA LEU A 107 9.66 -26.18 -5.28
C LEU A 107 10.97 -25.50 -5.70
N ALA A 108 10.87 -24.39 -6.43
CA ALA A 108 12.02 -23.62 -6.89
C ALA A 108 12.87 -23.10 -5.73
N LEU A 109 12.26 -22.45 -4.73
CA LEU A 109 12.98 -21.98 -3.55
C LEU A 109 13.60 -23.13 -2.74
N SER A 110 12.96 -24.30 -2.74
CA SER A 110 13.47 -25.48 -2.03
C SER A 110 14.63 -26.18 -2.72
N GLN A 111 14.86 -25.98 -4.03
CA GLN A 111 15.74 -26.85 -4.83
C GLN A 111 16.67 -26.13 -5.82
N CYS A 112 16.34 -24.93 -6.28
CA CYS A 112 17.12 -24.22 -7.29
C CYS A 112 18.26 -23.41 -6.65
N GLU A 113 19.45 -23.48 -7.23
CA GLU A 113 20.58 -22.60 -6.88
C GLU A 113 20.79 -21.49 -7.93
N SER A 114 20.36 -21.74 -9.16
CA SER A 114 20.57 -20.85 -10.31
C SER A 114 19.30 -20.62 -11.13
N VAL A 115 19.32 -19.58 -11.97
CA VAL A 115 18.24 -19.34 -12.95
C VAL A 115 18.09 -20.51 -13.93
N TRP A 116 19.17 -21.27 -14.16
CA TRP A 116 19.18 -22.42 -15.06
C TRP A 116 18.58 -23.67 -14.42
N ASP A 117 18.68 -23.81 -13.10
CA ASP A 117 17.96 -24.87 -12.37
C ASP A 117 16.46 -24.63 -12.43
N PHE A 118 16.03 -23.36 -12.40
CA PHE A 118 14.62 -23.01 -12.57
C PHE A 118 14.10 -23.38 -13.98
N THR A 119 14.87 -23.10 -15.04
CA THR A 119 14.48 -23.51 -16.40
C THR A 119 14.42 -25.03 -16.53
N GLN A 120 15.33 -25.76 -15.90
CA GLN A 120 15.31 -27.24 -15.88
C GLN A 120 14.13 -27.79 -15.07
N LEU A 121 13.75 -27.13 -13.97
CA LEU A 121 12.53 -27.45 -13.22
C LEU A 121 11.30 -27.28 -14.12
N LEU A 122 11.19 -26.17 -14.85
CA LEU A 122 10.09 -25.95 -15.78
C LEU A 122 10.07 -26.97 -16.92
N ASP A 123 11.22 -27.29 -17.53
CA ASP A 123 11.32 -28.34 -18.55
C ASP A 123 10.80 -29.69 -18.03
N SER A 124 11.15 -30.03 -16.78
CA SER A 124 10.71 -31.27 -16.13
C SER A 124 9.20 -31.27 -15.87
N LEU A 125 8.65 -30.15 -15.39
CA LEU A 125 7.21 -30.01 -15.12
C LEU A 125 6.39 -30.04 -16.42
N LEU A 126 6.86 -29.39 -17.48
CA LEU A 126 6.18 -29.36 -18.78
C LEU A 126 6.24 -30.71 -19.51
N ALA A 127 7.30 -31.50 -19.29
CA ALA A 127 7.40 -32.85 -19.81
C ALA A 127 6.49 -33.86 -19.07
N ASP A 128 6.11 -33.55 -17.82
CA ASP A 128 5.22 -34.38 -17.01
C ASP A 128 3.76 -33.97 -17.19
N SER A 129 3.00 -34.74 -17.98
CA SER A 129 1.58 -34.52 -18.21
C SER A 129 0.67 -34.69 -16.98
N THR A 130 1.22 -35.13 -15.84
CA THR A 130 0.49 -35.27 -14.56
C THR A 130 0.81 -34.17 -13.56
N ALA A 131 2.03 -33.63 -13.57
CA ALA A 131 2.43 -32.50 -12.73
C ALA A 131 2.12 -31.17 -13.42
N GLY A 132 2.66 -30.94 -14.62
CA GLY A 132 2.35 -29.81 -15.50
C GLY A 132 2.38 -28.41 -14.87
N LEU A 133 2.05 -27.42 -15.69
CA LEU A 133 1.63 -26.10 -15.23
C LEU A 133 0.15 -25.95 -15.51
N ARG A 134 -0.63 -25.50 -14.53
CA ARG A 134 -2.09 -25.31 -14.73
C ARG A 134 -2.48 -23.91 -15.20
N SER A 135 -1.56 -22.96 -15.14
CA SER A 135 -1.86 -21.56 -15.43
C SER A 135 -0.64 -20.83 -15.98
N THR A 136 -0.89 -19.67 -16.59
CA THR A 136 0.16 -18.89 -17.26
C THR A 136 0.65 -17.75 -16.37
N HIS A 137 1.97 -17.61 -16.28
CA HIS A 137 2.62 -16.69 -15.35
C HIS A 137 3.91 -16.14 -15.94
N CYS A 138 4.31 -14.97 -15.46
CA CYS A 138 5.67 -14.47 -15.62
C CYS A 138 6.39 -14.55 -14.28
N TYR A 139 7.53 -15.24 -14.25
CA TYR A 139 8.41 -15.36 -13.09
C TYR A 139 9.60 -14.41 -13.26
N GLY A 140 9.86 -13.55 -12.29
CA GLY A 140 11.14 -12.87 -12.17
C GLY A 140 12.08 -13.74 -11.34
N ILE A 141 13.26 -14.06 -11.86
CA ILE A 141 14.23 -14.95 -11.21
C ILE A 141 15.62 -14.32 -11.18
N MET A 142 16.37 -14.63 -10.12
CA MET A 142 17.78 -14.27 -9.99
C MET A 142 18.59 -15.35 -9.29
N ASP A 143 19.91 -15.27 -9.40
CA ASP A 143 20.82 -16.14 -8.66
C ASP A 143 22.09 -15.43 -8.18
N ARG A 144 22.87 -16.15 -7.35
CA ARG A 144 24.13 -15.67 -6.78
C ARG A 144 25.23 -15.38 -7.80
N TYR A 145 25.11 -15.84 -9.04
CA TYR A 145 26.09 -15.60 -10.09
C TYR A 145 25.81 -14.30 -10.85
N GLY A 146 24.80 -13.53 -10.41
CA GLY A 146 24.38 -12.29 -11.03
C GLY A 146 23.50 -12.50 -12.26
N ASN A 147 23.07 -13.74 -12.57
CA ASN A 147 22.09 -13.95 -13.62
C ASN A 147 20.73 -13.50 -13.12
N VAL A 148 20.01 -12.77 -13.96
CA VAL A 148 18.68 -12.27 -13.64
C VAL A 148 17.83 -12.17 -14.90
N GLY A 149 16.55 -12.49 -14.79
CA GLY A 149 15.66 -12.43 -15.93
C GLY A 149 14.21 -12.71 -15.58
N MET A 150 13.39 -12.72 -16.63
CA MET A 150 11.98 -13.05 -16.57
C MET A 150 11.68 -14.25 -17.43
N VAL A 151 10.93 -15.21 -16.89
CA VAL A 151 10.43 -16.38 -17.59
C VAL A 151 8.93 -16.23 -17.78
N GLU A 152 8.50 -16.02 -19.02
CA GLU A 152 7.08 -16.00 -19.40
C GLU A 152 6.65 -17.42 -19.76
N SER A 153 5.96 -18.09 -18.85
CA SER A 153 5.57 -19.49 -18.95
C SER A 153 4.08 -19.64 -19.21
N ASN A 154 3.73 -20.62 -20.03
CA ASN A 154 2.38 -21.13 -20.17
C ASN A 154 2.37 -22.66 -20.01
N CYS A 155 1.22 -23.28 -20.23
CA CYS A 155 1.05 -24.72 -20.04
C CYS A 155 1.76 -25.60 -21.08
N GLU A 156 2.39 -25.01 -22.11
CA GLU A 156 3.03 -25.72 -23.23
C GLU A 156 4.54 -25.41 -23.35
N GLY A 157 5.01 -24.32 -22.76
CA GLY A 157 6.39 -23.84 -22.91
C GLY A 157 6.66 -22.56 -22.13
N TYR A 158 7.84 -22.00 -22.33
CA TYR A 158 8.21 -20.70 -21.77
C TYR A 158 9.20 -19.94 -22.65
N VAL A 159 9.30 -18.63 -22.43
CA VAL A 159 10.31 -17.76 -23.02
C VAL A 159 11.09 -17.08 -21.91
N TYR A 160 12.42 -17.18 -21.95
CA TYR A 160 13.32 -16.48 -21.02
C TYR A 160 13.84 -15.17 -21.61
N PHE A 161 13.71 -14.10 -20.83
CA PHE A 161 14.24 -12.78 -21.12
C PHE A 161 15.32 -12.43 -20.08
N SER A 162 16.57 -12.24 -20.53
CA SER A 162 17.68 -11.86 -19.66
C SER A 162 17.70 -10.35 -19.41
N ALA A 163 17.70 -9.92 -18.15
CA ALA A 163 17.92 -8.52 -17.78
C ALA A 163 19.38 -8.12 -18.01
N ASN A 164 20.34 -9.03 -17.79
CA ASN A 164 21.75 -8.79 -18.08
C ASN A 164 21.99 -8.43 -19.55
N SER A 165 21.18 -8.98 -20.47
CA SER A 165 21.26 -8.73 -21.91
C SER A 165 20.41 -7.56 -22.40
N SER A 166 19.54 -6.99 -21.55
CA SER A 166 18.76 -5.82 -21.94
C SER A 166 19.65 -4.58 -21.96
N ALA A 167 19.27 -3.58 -22.77
CA ALA A 167 19.97 -2.29 -22.81
C ALA A 167 19.83 -1.56 -21.48
N ASP A 168 18.63 -1.62 -20.90
CA ASP A 168 18.26 -0.91 -19.67
C ASP A 168 18.75 -1.63 -18.40
N LYS A 169 19.27 -2.86 -18.51
CA LYS A 169 19.72 -3.72 -17.40
C LYS A 169 18.65 -4.10 -16.37
N TYR A 170 17.39 -3.76 -16.64
CA TYR A 170 16.23 -4.20 -15.89
C TYR A 170 15.14 -4.73 -16.84
N LEU A 171 14.13 -5.42 -16.28
CA LEU A 171 12.89 -5.78 -16.97
C LEU A 171 11.70 -5.55 -16.02
N VAL A 172 10.53 -5.17 -16.56
CA VAL A 172 9.28 -4.95 -15.81
C VAL A 172 8.13 -5.74 -16.45
N ARG A 173 7.20 -6.25 -15.64
CA ARG A 173 5.93 -6.84 -16.08
C ARG A 173 4.77 -6.46 -15.16
N ALA A 174 3.60 -6.31 -15.76
CA ALA A 174 2.32 -6.29 -15.06
C ALA A 174 1.63 -7.64 -15.27
N ASN A 175 0.38 -7.69 -15.76
CA ASN A 175 -0.37 -8.94 -15.88
C ASN A 175 -0.51 -9.47 -17.30
N PHE A 176 0.57 -9.36 -18.07
CA PHE A 176 0.62 -9.83 -19.43
C PHE A 176 2.04 -10.29 -19.77
N ALA A 177 2.13 -11.24 -20.69
CA ALA A 177 3.36 -11.70 -21.31
C ALA A 177 3.67 -10.83 -22.53
N ILE A 178 4.93 -10.44 -22.71
CA ILE A 178 5.40 -9.80 -23.95
C ILE A 178 5.43 -10.82 -25.09
N SER A 179 5.72 -12.09 -24.81
CA SER A 179 5.65 -13.20 -25.76
C SER A 179 4.23 -13.67 -26.06
N GLY A 180 3.25 -13.21 -25.28
CA GLY A 180 1.84 -13.49 -25.49
C GLY A 180 1.25 -12.73 -26.68
N ASP A 181 -0.04 -12.94 -26.93
CA ASP A 181 -0.74 -12.23 -28.00
C ASP A 181 -1.08 -10.77 -27.63
N ASP A 182 -1.72 -10.05 -28.55
CA ASP A 182 -2.13 -8.65 -28.33
C ASP A 182 -3.43 -8.53 -27.50
N SER A 183 -4.05 -9.64 -27.09
CA SER A 183 -5.25 -9.62 -26.27
C SER A 183 -4.92 -9.34 -24.80
N ASP A 184 -5.93 -8.92 -24.03
CA ASP A 184 -5.94 -8.89 -22.56
C ASP A 184 -4.63 -8.45 -21.84
N ARG A 185 -4.01 -7.35 -22.28
CA ARG A 185 -2.79 -6.79 -21.67
C ARG A 185 -3.07 -6.02 -20.37
N ARG A 186 -3.60 -6.71 -19.35
CA ARG A 186 -3.99 -6.08 -18.09
C ARG A 186 -2.81 -5.47 -17.37
N GLY A 187 -3.01 -4.25 -16.86
CA GLY A 187 -1.97 -3.51 -16.14
C GLY A 187 -0.92 -2.87 -17.05
N TYR A 188 -1.21 -2.69 -18.34
CA TYR A 188 -0.30 -2.00 -19.26
C TYR A 188 0.08 -0.60 -18.76
N ASP A 189 -0.87 0.15 -18.18
CA ASP A 189 -0.61 1.49 -17.61
C ASP A 189 0.42 1.42 -16.48
N ARG A 190 0.30 0.44 -15.56
CA ARG A 190 1.29 0.20 -14.50
C ARG A 190 2.66 -0.19 -15.07
N TYR A 191 2.68 -1.00 -16.12
CA TYR A 191 3.92 -1.36 -16.81
C TYR A 191 4.61 -0.12 -17.39
N ILE A 192 3.88 0.74 -18.10
CA ILE A 192 4.43 1.98 -18.67
C ILE A 192 4.88 2.94 -17.58
N ARG A 193 4.07 3.15 -16.54
CA ARG A 193 4.41 4.02 -15.39
C ARG A 193 5.67 3.55 -14.67
N ALA A 194 5.76 2.26 -14.35
CA ALA A 194 6.92 1.69 -13.66
C ALA A 194 8.20 1.84 -14.50
N ARG A 195 8.11 1.60 -15.83
CA ARG A 195 9.25 1.84 -16.73
C ARG A 195 9.65 3.31 -16.78
N ALA A 196 8.69 4.22 -16.93
CA ALA A 196 8.96 5.66 -16.98
C ALA A 196 9.67 6.17 -15.72
N LEU A 197 9.29 5.66 -14.55
CA LEU A 197 9.98 5.97 -13.29
C LEU A 197 11.40 5.38 -13.25
N MET A 198 11.56 4.10 -13.60
CA MET A 198 12.86 3.43 -13.59
C MET A 198 13.86 4.01 -14.60
N ASP A 199 13.40 4.49 -15.76
CA ASP A 199 14.26 5.12 -16.78
C ASP A 199 14.94 6.40 -16.27
N THR A 200 14.47 6.96 -15.16
CA THR A 200 15.07 8.14 -14.51
C THR A 200 16.03 7.80 -13.38
N LEU A 201 16.14 6.53 -13.00
CA LEU A 201 16.88 6.06 -11.83
C LEU A 201 17.90 5.00 -12.26
N ALA A 202 19.19 5.33 -12.26
CA ALA A 202 20.27 4.38 -12.50
C ALA A 202 21.60 4.88 -11.88
N PRO A 203 22.25 4.09 -10.99
CA PRO A 203 21.77 2.83 -10.42
C PRO A 203 20.57 3.03 -9.47
N VAL A 204 19.78 1.98 -9.24
CA VAL A 204 18.63 1.98 -8.30
C VAL A 204 19.01 1.42 -6.93
N SER A 205 18.49 2.05 -5.87
CA SER A 205 18.50 1.56 -4.49
C SER A 205 17.25 0.74 -4.15
N VAL A 206 17.21 0.10 -2.98
CA VAL A 206 15.96 -0.48 -2.43
C VAL A 206 14.94 0.63 -2.14
N GLU A 207 15.39 1.80 -1.66
CA GLU A 207 14.51 2.95 -1.36
C GLU A 207 13.85 3.51 -2.62
N ASP A 208 14.58 3.59 -3.73
CA ASP A 208 14.05 4.01 -5.03
C ASP A 208 12.92 3.08 -5.50
N ILE A 209 13.14 1.77 -5.41
CA ILE A 209 12.15 0.77 -5.79
C ILE A 209 10.96 0.78 -4.83
N TRP A 210 11.19 0.98 -3.53
CA TRP A 210 10.10 1.16 -2.58
C TRP A 210 9.27 2.40 -2.93
N SER A 211 9.91 3.50 -3.33
CA SER A 211 9.23 4.73 -3.75
C SER A 211 8.39 4.52 -5.02
N ILE A 212 8.89 3.77 -6.01
CA ILE A 212 8.11 3.32 -7.18
C ILE A 212 6.94 2.44 -6.75
N SER A 213 7.17 1.53 -5.80
CA SER A 213 6.14 0.63 -5.29
C SER A 213 4.98 1.35 -4.62
N ALA A 214 5.25 2.53 -4.07
CA ALA A 214 4.31 3.45 -3.43
C ALA A 214 3.64 4.44 -4.40
N ASP A 215 3.99 4.43 -5.70
CA ASP A 215 3.49 5.42 -6.67
C ASP A 215 1.97 5.30 -6.86
N LEU A 216 1.30 6.44 -6.65
CA LEU A 216 -0.15 6.64 -6.77
C LEU A 216 -0.54 7.42 -8.03
N VAL A 217 0.42 7.72 -8.90
CA VAL A 217 0.20 8.56 -10.06
C VAL A 217 -0.34 7.75 -11.23
N THR A 218 -1.31 8.33 -11.93
CA THR A 218 -1.73 7.95 -13.28
C THR A 218 -1.52 9.14 -14.20
N ASP A 219 -1.69 8.97 -15.52
CA ASP A 219 -1.56 10.07 -16.49
C ASP A 219 -2.49 11.25 -16.16
N GLU A 220 -3.65 10.99 -15.55
CA GLU A 220 -4.61 12.01 -15.11
C GLU A 220 -4.25 12.68 -13.78
N LEU A 221 -3.33 12.10 -13.01
CA LEU A 221 -2.95 12.48 -11.66
C LEU A 221 -1.44 12.77 -11.55
N ASP A 222 -0.79 13.16 -12.65
CA ASP A 222 0.64 13.53 -12.70
C ASP A 222 0.81 15.08 -12.68
N PRO A 223 1.57 15.66 -11.72
CA PRO A 223 2.34 15.01 -10.66
C PRO A 223 1.50 14.59 -9.44
N ASN A 224 2.10 13.77 -8.57
CA ASN A 224 1.48 13.19 -7.36
C ASN A 224 0.48 14.16 -6.70
N PRO A 225 -0.81 13.83 -6.70
CA PRO A 225 -1.85 14.83 -6.48
C PRO A 225 -2.13 15.05 -5.00
N LEU A 226 -1.36 14.51 -4.06
CA LEU A 226 -1.76 14.44 -2.65
C LEU A 226 -1.32 15.69 -1.83
N PRO A 227 -2.25 16.33 -1.07
CA PRO A 227 -3.70 16.11 -1.05
C PRO A 227 -4.38 16.66 -2.32
N PHE A 228 -5.39 15.94 -2.82
CA PHE A 228 -6.04 16.27 -4.09
C PHE A 228 -7.19 17.25 -3.89
N GLU A 229 -6.97 18.50 -4.28
CA GLU A 229 -7.96 19.58 -4.13
C GLU A 229 -8.95 19.62 -5.30
N GLY A 230 -9.70 18.53 -5.52
CA GLY A 230 -10.64 18.42 -6.62
C GLY A 230 -11.57 17.21 -6.54
N THR A 231 -12.35 17.00 -7.60
CA THR A 231 -13.17 15.80 -7.80
C THR A 231 -12.61 14.99 -8.97
N PHE A 232 -12.48 13.68 -8.81
CA PHE A 232 -11.97 12.78 -9.84
C PHE A 232 -13.05 11.77 -10.23
N ASP A 233 -13.39 11.66 -11.51
CA ASP A 233 -14.32 10.65 -12.04
C ASP A 233 -15.64 10.44 -11.24
N GLY A 234 -16.27 11.54 -10.83
CA GLY A 234 -17.52 11.49 -10.05
C GLY A 234 -17.37 11.08 -8.58
N LEU A 235 -16.14 10.91 -8.10
CA LEU A 235 -15.83 10.72 -6.69
C LEU A 235 -16.03 12.01 -5.89
N PRO A 236 -16.21 11.92 -4.55
CA PRO A 236 -16.25 13.08 -3.68
C PRO A 236 -15.01 13.96 -3.81
N TYR A 237 -15.13 15.22 -3.39
CA TYR A 237 -14.00 16.12 -3.32
C TYR A 237 -12.91 15.55 -2.41
N GLY A 238 -11.65 15.56 -2.83
CA GLY A 238 -10.55 14.98 -2.07
C GLY A 238 -10.31 13.49 -2.31
N TYR A 239 -11.09 12.84 -3.18
CA TYR A 239 -10.98 11.41 -3.44
C TYR A 239 -10.47 11.15 -4.85
N ILE A 240 -9.62 10.12 -4.96
CA ILE A 240 -9.13 9.58 -6.24
C ILE A 240 -9.39 8.08 -6.31
N SER A 241 -9.24 7.49 -7.50
CA SER A 241 -9.22 6.03 -7.65
C SER A 241 -7.80 5.52 -7.84
N THR A 242 -7.41 4.54 -7.03
CA THR A 242 -6.12 3.84 -7.14
C THR A 242 -6.24 2.55 -7.96
N THR A 243 -7.24 2.46 -8.84
CA THR A 243 -7.51 1.23 -9.62
C THR A 243 -6.40 0.90 -10.62
N ASN A 244 -5.76 1.92 -11.21
CA ASN A 244 -4.75 1.72 -12.25
C ASN A 244 -3.35 2.17 -11.81
N THR A 245 -3.16 2.51 -10.54
CA THR A 245 -1.88 2.91 -9.95
C THR A 245 -1.02 1.68 -9.62
N ILE A 246 0.30 1.88 -9.47
CA ILE A 246 1.22 0.82 -9.02
C ILE A 246 0.89 0.42 -7.57
N ASN A 247 0.69 1.39 -6.69
CA ASN A 247 0.17 1.20 -5.35
C ASN A 247 -1.36 1.17 -5.40
N ARG A 248 -1.95 -0.01 -5.56
CA ARG A 248 -3.38 -0.19 -5.85
C ARG A 248 -4.18 -0.48 -4.58
N PHE A 249 -5.50 -0.22 -4.61
CA PHE A 249 -6.42 -0.63 -3.52
C PHE A 249 -6.35 -2.12 -3.14
N MET A 250 -5.88 -2.98 -4.05
CA MET A 250 -5.71 -4.43 -3.82
C MET A 250 -4.27 -4.84 -3.51
N THR A 251 -3.33 -3.92 -3.38
CA THR A 251 -1.97 -4.27 -2.94
C THR A 251 -2.05 -4.76 -1.50
N THR A 252 -1.77 -6.04 -1.31
CA THR A 252 -1.88 -6.73 -0.01
C THR A 252 -0.54 -7.06 0.62
N SER A 253 0.52 -7.01 -0.19
CA SER A 253 1.90 -7.05 0.27
C SER A 253 2.82 -6.57 -0.86
N TYR A 254 4.05 -6.28 -0.49
CA TYR A 254 5.13 -5.98 -1.42
C TYR A 254 6.41 -6.58 -0.89
N GLN A 255 7.33 -6.87 -1.81
CA GLN A 255 8.67 -7.32 -1.46
C GLN A 255 9.70 -6.78 -2.45
N ILE A 256 10.88 -6.47 -1.93
CA ILE A 256 12.08 -6.13 -2.68
C ILE A 256 13.16 -7.07 -2.18
N ILE A 257 13.75 -7.85 -3.08
CA ILE A 257 14.69 -8.91 -2.70
C ILE A 257 16.04 -8.54 -3.25
N LEU A 258 17.00 -8.29 -2.37
CA LEU A 258 18.38 -8.00 -2.72
C LEU A 258 19.19 -9.30 -2.68
N GLY A 259 19.80 -9.66 -3.81
CA GLY A 259 20.40 -10.97 -4.03
C GLY A 259 21.82 -11.14 -3.48
N GLN A 260 22.25 -12.40 -3.41
CA GLN A 260 23.62 -12.80 -3.05
C GLN A 260 24.59 -12.55 -4.22
N ASN A 261 25.87 -12.28 -3.94
CA ASN A 261 26.95 -12.46 -4.90
C ASN A 261 27.77 -13.70 -4.54
N PHE A 262 28.25 -14.40 -5.55
CA PHE A 262 28.98 -15.65 -5.37
C PHE A 262 30.25 -15.46 -4.54
N ASP A 263 30.37 -16.25 -3.48
CA ASP A 263 31.55 -16.36 -2.60
C ASP A 263 32.04 -15.03 -2.00
N ASP A 264 31.16 -14.03 -1.83
CA ASP A 264 31.55 -12.76 -1.20
C ASP A 264 31.54 -12.80 0.34
N GLY A 265 31.09 -13.91 0.93
CA GLY A 265 31.08 -14.15 2.37
C GLY A 265 30.02 -13.37 3.14
N SER A 266 29.13 -12.65 2.47
CA SER A 266 28.06 -11.86 3.08
C SER A 266 26.75 -12.65 3.17
N ALA A 267 26.06 -12.56 4.29
CA ALA A 267 24.71 -13.02 4.63
C ALA A 267 23.56 -12.38 3.81
N TYR A 268 23.69 -12.30 2.49
CA TYR A 268 22.55 -12.12 1.58
C TYR A 268 21.88 -13.48 1.30
N PRO A 269 20.68 -13.57 0.70
CA PRO A 269 19.81 -12.49 0.29
C PRO A 269 19.01 -11.86 1.44
N ILE A 270 18.59 -10.62 1.19
CA ILE A 270 17.74 -9.84 2.10
C ILE A 270 16.38 -9.66 1.43
N VAL A 271 15.33 -10.03 2.14
CA VAL A 271 13.93 -9.84 1.72
C VAL A 271 13.37 -8.63 2.46
N TRP A 272 13.31 -7.49 1.78
CA TRP A 272 12.54 -6.35 2.26
C TRP A 272 11.06 -6.59 2.02
N CYS A 273 10.25 -6.32 3.03
CA CYS A 273 8.83 -6.65 2.98
C CYS A 273 7.93 -5.63 3.65
N GLY A 274 6.65 -5.67 3.26
CA GLY A 274 5.56 -5.09 4.02
C GLY A 274 4.22 -5.71 3.63
N PHE A 275 3.18 -5.32 4.36
CA PHE A 275 1.80 -5.74 4.13
C PHE A 275 0.94 -4.57 3.67
N ASN A 276 -0.16 -4.87 2.97
CA ASN A 276 -0.98 -3.88 2.28
C ASN A 276 -0.14 -2.99 1.34
N GLN A 277 -0.41 -1.69 1.32
CA GLN A 277 0.17 -0.75 0.37
C GLN A 277 1.48 -0.14 0.91
N PRO A 278 2.55 -0.11 0.10
CA PRO A 278 3.78 0.60 0.44
C PRO A 278 3.54 2.04 0.92
N TYR A 279 2.62 2.77 0.29
CA TYR A 279 2.39 4.21 0.56
C TYR A 279 2.16 4.56 2.04
N PHE A 280 1.51 3.69 2.80
CA PHE A 280 1.23 3.91 4.24
C PHE A 280 1.77 2.79 5.12
N THR A 281 2.91 2.21 4.73
CA THR A 281 3.63 1.25 5.57
C THR A 281 5.12 1.58 5.65
N ILE A 282 5.77 0.97 6.64
CA ILE A 282 7.21 1.02 6.81
C ILE A 282 7.77 -0.36 6.41
N PRO A 283 8.71 -0.43 5.46
CA PRO A 283 9.30 -1.70 5.02
C PRO A 283 10.25 -2.27 6.08
N VAL A 284 10.33 -3.60 6.14
CA VAL A 284 11.18 -4.33 7.10
C VAL A 284 12.11 -5.28 6.35
N PRO A 285 13.43 -5.21 6.57
CA PRO A 285 14.39 -6.15 6.00
C PRO A 285 14.42 -7.45 6.80
N MET A 286 14.46 -8.58 6.10
CA MET A 286 14.65 -9.91 6.69
C MET A 286 15.82 -10.62 6.03
N TRP A 287 16.73 -11.14 6.84
CA TRP A 287 17.89 -11.91 6.37
C TRP A 287 17.52 -13.38 6.32
N VAL A 288 17.66 -14.04 5.17
CA VAL A 288 17.38 -15.48 5.07
C VAL A 288 18.28 -16.28 6.02
N HIS A 289 19.53 -15.86 6.16
CA HIS A 289 20.49 -16.46 7.09
C HIS A 289 20.19 -16.23 8.58
N SER A 290 19.23 -15.37 8.95
CA SER A 290 18.76 -15.29 10.34
C SER A 290 18.03 -16.57 10.78
N GLY A 291 17.64 -17.42 9.84
CA GLY A 291 16.99 -18.70 10.13
C GLY A 291 15.59 -18.57 10.74
N THR A 292 14.98 -17.39 10.68
CA THR A 292 13.63 -17.13 11.22
C THR A 292 13.04 -15.86 10.60
N VAL A 293 11.76 -15.62 10.86
CA VAL A 293 11.08 -14.35 10.60
C VAL A 293 10.50 -13.82 11.91
N HIS A 294 10.45 -12.50 12.09
CA HIS A 294 9.91 -11.89 13.31
C HIS A 294 8.41 -12.22 13.49
N GLU A 295 7.96 -12.40 14.73
CA GLU A 295 6.58 -12.79 15.06
C GLU A 295 5.52 -11.78 14.58
N SER A 296 5.89 -10.51 14.43
CA SER A 296 4.97 -9.49 13.90
C SER A 296 4.63 -9.67 12.41
N ILE A 297 5.36 -10.52 11.68
CA ILE A 297 5.24 -10.70 10.22
C ILE A 297 4.76 -12.12 9.87
N THR A 298 4.78 -13.06 10.81
CA THR A 298 4.43 -14.46 10.57
C THR A 298 3.25 -14.94 11.40
N GLY A 299 2.58 -15.98 10.93
CA GLY A 299 1.45 -16.59 11.62
C GLY A 299 0.11 -15.91 11.32
N SER A 300 -0.94 -16.58 11.82
CA SER A 300 -2.32 -16.13 11.71
C SER A 300 -2.56 -14.91 12.59
N GLY A 301 -3.09 -13.84 12.01
CA GLY A 301 -3.33 -12.59 12.74
C GLY A 301 -2.05 -11.85 13.12
N ASN A 302 -0.96 -12.03 12.36
CA ASN A 302 0.28 -11.31 12.61
C ASN A 302 0.05 -9.79 12.69
N TYR A 303 0.85 -9.14 13.55
CA TYR A 303 0.64 -7.77 13.96
C TYR A 303 0.72 -6.79 12.79
N PHE A 304 1.76 -6.84 11.97
CA PHE A 304 1.94 -5.87 10.88
C PHE A 304 0.89 -6.02 9.78
N CYS A 305 0.44 -7.24 9.46
CA CYS A 305 -0.67 -7.42 8.51
C CYS A 305 -1.98 -6.85 9.06
N THR A 306 -2.20 -6.96 10.38
CA THR A 306 -3.41 -6.44 11.04
C THR A 306 -3.39 -4.92 11.12
N GLU A 307 -2.27 -4.33 11.55
CA GLU A 307 -2.13 -2.87 11.67
C GLU A 307 -2.15 -2.16 10.32
N SER A 308 -1.41 -2.66 9.33
CA SER A 308 -1.47 -2.09 7.97
C SER A 308 -2.86 -2.19 7.35
N ARG A 309 -3.65 -3.22 7.70
CA ARG A 309 -5.05 -3.32 7.30
C ARG A 309 -5.92 -2.28 8.01
N PHE A 310 -5.71 -2.06 9.31
CA PHE A 310 -6.40 -1.02 10.07
C PHE A 310 -6.14 0.38 9.47
N ILE A 311 -4.88 0.68 9.11
CA ILE A 311 -4.47 1.92 8.45
C ILE A 311 -5.15 2.05 7.07
N TRP A 312 -5.13 0.98 6.26
CA TRP A 312 -5.84 0.95 4.97
C TRP A 312 -7.31 1.33 5.12
N GLU A 313 -7.98 0.86 6.18
CA GLU A 313 -9.38 1.14 6.46
C GLU A 313 -9.68 2.57 6.94
N GLN A 314 -8.65 3.37 7.25
CA GLN A 314 -8.80 4.80 7.52
C GLN A 314 -8.72 5.65 6.24
N VAL A 315 -8.11 5.10 5.18
CA VAL A 315 -7.85 5.82 3.93
C VAL A 315 -8.90 5.47 2.87
N TYR A 316 -9.30 4.20 2.80
CA TYR A 316 -10.30 3.74 1.83
C TYR A 316 -11.69 3.75 2.43
N ASP A 317 -12.66 4.26 1.65
CA ASP A 317 -14.07 4.18 2.03
C ASP A 317 -14.53 2.71 2.10
N ARG A 318 -15.12 2.31 3.22
CA ARG A 318 -15.58 0.94 3.47
C ARG A 318 -16.73 0.53 2.56
N ASP A 319 -17.56 1.49 2.17
CA ASP A 319 -18.70 1.24 1.27
C ASP A 319 -18.24 1.21 -0.19
N TYR A 320 -17.09 1.82 -0.50
CA TYR A 320 -16.51 1.90 -1.84
C TYR A 320 -14.99 1.70 -1.83
N ILE A 321 -14.55 0.44 -1.92
CA ILE A 321 -13.14 0.01 -1.76
C ILE A 321 -12.12 0.64 -2.72
N ASN A 322 -12.57 1.38 -3.74
CA ASN A 322 -11.73 2.09 -4.70
C ASN A 322 -11.77 3.62 -4.53
N TRP A 323 -12.40 4.12 -3.47
CA TRP A 323 -12.44 5.53 -3.10
C TRP A 323 -11.32 5.78 -2.09
N PHE A 324 -10.28 6.48 -2.54
CA PHE A 324 -9.09 6.77 -1.75
C PHE A 324 -9.11 8.22 -1.25
N ASP A 325 -9.20 8.42 0.06
CA ASP A 325 -9.16 9.72 0.70
C ASP A 325 -7.72 10.27 0.69
N THR A 326 -7.49 11.29 -0.13
CA THR A 326 -6.15 11.86 -0.32
C THR A 326 -5.64 12.67 0.86
N TYR A 327 -6.53 13.22 1.69
CA TYR A 327 -6.15 14.00 2.86
C TYR A 327 -5.70 13.06 3.99
N SER A 328 -6.49 12.02 4.28
CA SER A 328 -6.14 10.98 5.24
C SER A 328 -4.85 10.27 4.82
N ALA A 329 -4.72 9.95 3.53
CA ALA A 329 -3.50 9.36 2.98
C ALA A 329 -2.26 10.23 3.17
N SER A 330 -2.33 11.53 2.84
CA SER A 330 -1.19 12.46 2.98
C SER A 330 -0.74 12.54 4.44
N MET A 331 -1.68 12.70 5.37
CA MET A 331 -1.39 12.81 6.80
C MET A 331 -0.72 11.56 7.37
N ILE A 332 -1.25 10.38 7.03
CA ILE A 332 -0.68 9.09 7.47
C ILE A 332 0.71 8.89 6.87
N ASN A 333 0.88 9.20 5.58
CA ASN A 333 2.17 9.07 4.90
C ASN A 333 3.22 10.01 5.50
N GLU A 334 2.87 11.26 5.79
CA GLU A 334 3.73 12.23 6.48
C GLU A 334 4.12 11.74 7.89
N PHE A 335 3.16 11.20 8.64
CA PHE A 335 3.41 10.65 9.97
C PHE A 335 4.45 9.53 9.94
N LEU A 336 4.27 8.54 9.06
CA LEU A 336 5.16 7.38 8.97
C LEU A 336 6.53 7.70 8.33
N ASN A 337 6.67 8.86 7.69
CA ASN A 337 7.87 9.19 6.94
C ASN A 337 9.14 9.26 7.81
N THR A 338 9.02 9.79 9.03
CA THR A 338 10.16 9.88 9.96
C THR A 338 10.71 8.49 10.32
N ALA A 339 9.82 7.53 10.53
CA ALA A 339 10.17 6.16 10.81
C ALA A 339 10.80 5.46 9.60
N ARG A 340 10.28 5.70 8.38
CA ARG A 340 10.87 5.19 7.13
C ARG A 340 12.31 5.68 6.95
N ILE A 341 12.55 6.98 7.11
CA ILE A 341 13.91 7.56 7.06
C ILE A 341 14.82 6.87 8.08
N SER A 342 14.33 6.65 9.31
CA SER A 342 15.11 5.98 10.35
C SER A 342 15.46 4.52 9.99
N VAL A 343 14.55 3.82 9.32
CA VAL A 343 14.78 2.46 8.81
C VAL A 343 15.84 2.46 7.72
N TRP A 344 15.76 3.37 6.74
CA TRP A 344 16.77 3.50 5.69
C TRP A 344 18.15 3.86 6.26
N ASP A 345 18.23 4.88 7.11
CA ASP A 345 19.46 5.28 7.79
C ASP A 345 20.07 4.14 8.61
N MET A 346 19.23 3.29 9.22
CA MET A 346 19.71 2.14 10.00
C MET A 346 20.25 1.03 9.10
N PHE A 347 19.59 0.79 7.97
CA PHE A 347 20.06 -0.19 7.00
C PHE A 347 21.37 0.25 6.33
N ASP A 348 21.49 1.50 5.91
CA ASP A 348 22.71 2.02 5.29
C ASP A 348 23.90 1.92 6.25
N LYS A 349 23.69 2.30 7.53
CA LYS A 349 24.72 2.12 8.57
C LYS A 349 25.10 0.66 8.76
N TYR A 350 24.13 -0.25 8.67
CA TYR A 350 24.40 -1.67 8.78
C TYR A 350 25.23 -2.16 7.58
N VAL A 351 24.82 -1.86 6.35
CA VAL A 351 25.56 -2.22 5.12
C VAL A 351 26.97 -1.62 5.12
N GLU A 352 27.14 -0.35 5.51
CA GLU A 352 28.46 0.28 5.61
C GLU A 352 29.38 -0.35 6.67
N GLN A 353 28.83 -0.86 7.78
CA GLN A 353 29.59 -1.56 8.82
C GLN A 353 29.91 -2.99 8.39
N TRP A 354 28.98 -3.60 7.66
CA TRP A 354 29.11 -4.95 7.12
C TRP A 354 30.33 -5.07 6.22
N GLU A 355 30.53 -4.12 5.30
CA GLU A 355 31.70 -4.09 4.42
C GLU A 355 33.05 -3.97 5.16
N LYS A 356 33.05 -3.62 6.46
CA LYS A 356 34.25 -3.27 7.21
C LYS A 356 34.75 -4.32 8.21
N GLU A 357 33.91 -5.25 8.67
CA GLU A 357 34.18 -6.39 9.60
C GLU A 357 33.01 -6.56 10.61
N THR A 358 31.83 -7.00 10.16
CA THR A 358 30.68 -7.29 11.07
C THR A 358 30.55 -8.79 11.34
N ASP A 359 30.12 -9.14 12.57
CA ASP A 359 29.72 -10.50 12.93
C ASP A 359 28.38 -10.83 12.26
N GLU A 360 28.40 -11.81 11.36
CA GLU A 360 27.22 -12.27 10.60
C GLU A 360 26.61 -13.55 11.19
N SER A 361 26.88 -13.83 12.47
CA SER A 361 26.22 -14.93 13.15
C SER A 361 24.71 -14.80 13.13
N VAL A 362 24.04 -15.96 13.13
CA VAL A 362 22.58 -16.07 13.11
C VAL A 362 21.95 -15.23 14.23
N GLU A 363 22.58 -15.20 15.41
CA GLU A 363 22.13 -14.40 16.56
C GLU A 363 22.17 -12.90 16.27
N VAL A 364 23.25 -12.39 15.67
CA VAL A 364 23.38 -10.96 15.34
C VAL A 364 22.36 -10.57 14.26
N LEU A 365 22.17 -11.38 13.22
CA LEU A 365 21.18 -11.13 12.18
C LEU A 365 19.74 -11.10 12.73
N ARG A 366 19.45 -11.94 13.72
CA ARG A 366 18.16 -11.92 14.43
C ARG A 366 17.98 -10.63 15.23
N ASP A 367 18.99 -10.22 15.99
CA ASP A 367 18.93 -8.99 16.79
C ASP A 367 18.73 -7.74 15.90
N ILE A 368 19.37 -7.71 14.72
CA ILE A 368 19.19 -6.64 13.73
C ILE A 368 17.76 -6.62 13.21
N GLN A 369 17.26 -7.77 12.74
CA GLN A 369 15.89 -7.91 12.24
C GLN A 369 14.86 -7.50 13.29
N ASP A 370 15.05 -7.90 14.55
CA ASP A 370 14.18 -7.56 15.67
C ASP A 370 14.24 -6.04 15.94
N GLY A 371 15.41 -5.41 15.83
CA GLY A 371 15.57 -3.96 15.93
C GLY A 371 14.71 -3.20 14.90
N PHE A 372 14.73 -3.63 13.63
CA PHE A 372 13.84 -3.06 12.60
C PHE A 372 12.37 -3.24 12.95
N ALA A 373 11.97 -4.46 13.35
CA ALA A 373 10.59 -4.75 13.68
C ALA A 373 10.08 -3.94 14.89
N VAL A 374 10.92 -3.72 15.92
CA VAL A 374 10.55 -2.92 17.10
C VAL A 374 10.26 -1.46 16.72
N ILE A 375 11.08 -0.85 15.86
CA ILE A 375 10.84 0.53 15.38
C ILE A 375 9.50 0.61 14.66
N VAL A 376 9.26 -0.31 13.71
CA VAL A 376 7.99 -0.33 12.96
C VAL A 376 6.78 -0.58 13.86
N ALA A 377 6.92 -1.49 14.82
CA ALA A 377 5.84 -1.81 15.75
C ALA A 377 5.45 -0.61 16.62
N ALA A 378 6.43 0.12 17.16
CA ALA A 378 6.20 1.30 17.99
C ALA A 378 5.45 2.40 17.22
N GLU A 379 5.82 2.61 15.96
CA GLU A 379 5.22 3.64 15.10
C GLU A 379 3.79 3.28 14.70
N TYR A 380 3.52 2.00 14.41
CA TYR A 380 2.15 1.52 14.20
C TYR A 380 1.30 1.64 15.46
N GLU A 381 1.82 1.31 16.64
CA GLU A 381 1.10 1.48 17.91
C GLU A 381 0.74 2.94 18.16
N GLN A 382 1.69 3.86 17.93
CA GLN A 382 1.45 5.29 18.09
C GLN A 382 0.38 5.81 17.13
N LEU A 383 0.49 5.46 15.83
CA LEU A 383 -0.47 5.86 14.81
C LEU A 383 -1.87 5.29 15.10
N HIS A 384 -1.95 4.02 15.47
CA HIS A 384 -3.21 3.38 15.87
C HIS A 384 -3.89 4.13 17.01
N GLY A 385 -3.12 4.48 18.05
CA GLY A 385 -3.60 5.25 19.18
C GLY A 385 -4.18 6.62 18.80
N LEU A 386 -3.61 7.29 17.80
CA LEU A 386 -4.11 8.56 17.27
C LEU A 386 -5.42 8.36 16.48
N LEU A 387 -5.43 7.43 15.53
CA LEU A 387 -6.58 7.17 14.65
C LEU A 387 -7.80 6.65 15.42
N VAL A 388 -7.61 5.80 16.44
CA VAL A 388 -8.71 5.36 17.32
C VAL A 388 -9.27 6.51 18.16
N ARG A 389 -8.42 7.44 18.63
CA ARG A 389 -8.90 8.62 19.37
C ARG A 389 -9.75 9.50 18.47
N GLU A 390 -9.33 9.72 17.23
CA GLU A 390 -10.09 10.50 16.24
C GLU A 390 -11.43 9.84 15.92
N ASN A 391 -11.47 8.54 15.66
CA ASN A 391 -12.72 7.81 15.40
C ASN A 391 -13.70 7.83 16.59
N ASN A 392 -13.20 7.96 17.81
CA ASN A 392 -14.03 8.08 19.02
C ASN A 392 -14.55 9.51 19.26
N LEU A 393 -14.05 10.52 18.53
CA LEU A 393 -14.67 11.83 18.52
C LEU A 393 -15.97 11.70 17.72
N GLN A 394 -17.10 11.62 18.44
CA GLN A 394 -18.41 11.62 17.79
C GLN A 394 -18.54 12.88 16.93
N GLN A 395 -18.46 12.69 15.62
CA GLN A 395 -18.86 13.74 14.70
C GLN A 395 -20.30 14.16 15.03
N PRO A 396 -20.59 15.46 15.11
CA PRO A 396 -21.92 15.93 15.45
C PRO A 396 -22.95 15.37 14.49
N THR A 397 -23.85 14.52 14.96
CA THR A 397 -24.94 13.96 14.13
C THR A 397 -26.04 14.98 13.85
N GLU A 398 -26.04 16.09 14.59
CA GLU A 398 -27.01 17.16 14.46
C GLU A 398 -26.33 18.52 14.48
N LEU A 399 -26.85 19.42 13.63
CA LEU A 399 -26.53 20.84 13.70
C LEU A 399 -26.94 21.39 15.07
N ARG A 400 -25.98 21.87 15.85
CA ARG A 400 -26.22 22.48 17.16
C ARG A 400 -25.52 23.81 17.30
N LEU A 401 -26.23 24.78 17.88
CA LEU A 401 -25.72 26.09 18.26
C LEU A 401 -26.00 26.33 19.75
N ASP A 402 -24.93 26.48 20.52
CA ASP A 402 -24.99 26.86 21.93
C ASP A 402 -24.27 28.18 22.19
N ALA A 403 -24.67 28.83 23.28
CA ALA A 403 -24.15 30.13 23.67
C ALA A 403 -23.93 30.15 25.19
N TYR A 404 -22.72 30.51 25.62
CA TYR A 404 -22.37 30.64 27.04
C TYR A 404 -21.31 31.74 27.26
N PRO A 405 -21.43 32.58 28.31
CA PRO A 405 -22.54 32.66 29.25
C PRO A 405 -23.80 33.26 28.60
N LYS A 406 -24.96 33.07 29.23
CA LYS A 406 -26.24 33.65 28.80
C LYS A 406 -27.12 33.92 30.03
N PRO A 407 -27.31 35.19 30.46
CA PRO A 407 -26.81 36.43 29.84
C PRO A 407 -25.28 36.57 29.91
N PHE A 408 -24.73 37.46 29.08
CA PHE A 408 -23.29 37.76 29.00
C PHE A 408 -23.02 39.26 29.03
N ASN A 409 -21.78 39.64 29.39
CA ASN A 409 -21.39 41.05 29.58
C ASN A 409 -20.42 41.55 28.50
N SER A 410 -19.23 40.96 28.42
CA SER A 410 -18.16 41.40 27.50
C SER A 410 -18.03 40.53 26.26
N HIS A 411 -18.27 39.22 26.36
CA HIS A 411 -18.24 38.29 25.25
C HIS A 411 -19.18 37.12 25.48
N VAL A 412 -19.59 36.44 24.41
CA VAL A 412 -20.28 35.16 24.47
C VAL A 412 -19.54 34.16 23.60
N LYS A 413 -19.32 32.96 24.15
CA LYS A 413 -18.82 31.82 23.41
C LYS A 413 -19.97 31.13 22.71
N LEU A 414 -19.90 31.06 21.39
CA LEU A 414 -20.80 30.33 20.51
C LEU A 414 -20.14 29.00 20.15
N THR A 415 -20.71 27.90 20.63
CA THR A 415 -20.25 26.55 20.28
C THR A 415 -21.16 26.02 19.19
N ILE A 416 -20.56 25.79 18.02
CA ILE A 416 -21.24 25.26 16.83
C ILE A 416 -20.75 23.84 16.61
N ARG A 417 -21.70 22.93 16.38
CA ARG A 417 -21.41 21.55 16.04
C ARG A 417 -22.08 21.20 14.72
N LEU A 418 -21.28 20.80 13.74
CA LEU A 418 -21.70 20.53 12.37
C LEU A 418 -21.40 19.08 11.98
N PRO A 419 -22.36 18.39 11.33
CA PRO A 419 -22.06 17.13 10.64
C PRO A 419 -20.95 17.29 9.61
N ALA A 420 -20.15 16.23 9.40
CA ALA A 420 -19.08 16.23 8.41
C ALA A 420 -19.61 16.59 7.01
N THR A 421 -18.78 17.27 6.22
CA THR A 421 -19.03 17.75 4.84
C THR A 421 -19.93 18.99 4.66
N VAL A 422 -20.41 19.62 5.74
CA VAL A 422 -21.27 20.82 5.63
C VAL A 422 -20.57 22.06 6.18
N SER A 423 -20.37 23.07 5.34
CA SER A 423 -20.07 24.44 5.78
C SER A 423 -21.35 25.25 5.99
N GLY A 424 -21.28 26.26 6.84
CA GLY A 424 -22.42 27.13 7.09
C GLY A 424 -22.01 28.52 7.57
N GLN A 425 -23.02 29.34 7.77
CA GLN A 425 -22.86 30.75 8.06
C GLN A 425 -23.48 31.07 9.42
N LEU A 426 -22.65 31.62 10.31
CA LEU A 426 -23.10 32.22 11.56
C LEU A 426 -23.40 33.69 11.32
N GLU A 427 -24.58 34.13 11.72
CA GLU A 427 -25.03 35.53 11.67
C GLU A 427 -25.57 35.94 13.04
N ILE A 428 -25.36 37.18 13.47
CA ILE A 428 -26.00 37.74 14.68
C ILE A 428 -26.81 38.97 14.31
N TYR A 429 -28.06 38.97 14.76
CA TYR A 429 -29.00 40.05 14.51
C TYR A 429 -29.37 40.80 15.79
N ASP A 430 -29.59 42.11 15.67
CA ASP A 430 -30.28 42.90 16.69
C ASP A 430 -31.80 42.61 16.69
N ILE A 431 -32.54 43.18 17.65
CA ILE A 431 -33.99 42.98 17.77
C ILE A 431 -34.80 43.60 16.61
N ASN A 432 -34.20 44.49 15.83
CA ASN A 432 -34.80 45.09 14.64
C ASN A 432 -34.49 44.27 13.38
N GLY A 433 -33.73 43.17 13.49
CA GLY A 433 -33.34 42.31 12.38
C GLY A 433 -32.17 42.85 11.56
N ARG A 434 -31.39 43.79 12.09
CA ARG A 434 -30.14 44.23 11.45
C ARG A 434 -29.02 43.25 11.77
N ASP A 435 -28.31 42.81 10.73
CA ASP A 435 -27.09 42.02 10.87
C ASP A 435 -25.95 42.88 11.44
N ILE A 436 -25.28 42.34 12.45
CA ILE A 436 -24.19 42.98 13.19
C ILE A 436 -22.95 42.09 13.30
N PHE A 437 -22.98 40.85 12.80
CA PHE A 437 -21.84 39.92 12.82
C PHE A 437 -22.08 38.75 11.88
N GLU A 438 -21.08 38.39 11.10
CA GLU A 438 -21.13 37.27 10.14
C GLU A 438 -19.80 36.52 10.14
N GLU A 439 -19.84 35.18 10.20
CA GLU A 439 -18.65 34.33 10.14
C GLU A 439 -18.95 33.01 9.42
N THR A 440 -18.03 32.57 8.56
CA THR A 440 -18.14 31.27 7.88
C THR A 440 -17.52 30.19 8.76
N VAL A 441 -18.25 29.09 8.95
CA VAL A 441 -17.84 27.98 9.82
C VAL A 441 -17.78 26.70 9.01
N ASN A 442 -16.62 26.06 9.06
CA ASN A 442 -16.39 24.77 8.39
C ASN A 442 -16.94 23.61 9.25
N PHE A 443 -17.04 22.42 8.64
CA PHE A 443 -17.59 21.23 9.29
C PHE A 443 -16.84 20.84 10.59
N GLY A 444 -17.52 20.14 11.51
CA GLY A 444 -16.98 19.75 12.82
C GLY A 444 -17.40 20.66 13.98
N ASP A 445 -16.64 20.62 15.06
CA ASP A 445 -16.85 21.44 16.26
C ASP A 445 -16.06 22.76 16.15
N SER A 446 -16.73 23.89 16.35
CA SER A 446 -16.13 25.22 16.30
C SER A 446 -16.54 26.06 17.51
N GLU A 447 -15.60 26.84 18.04
CA GLU A 447 -15.84 27.81 19.10
C GLU A 447 -15.56 29.22 18.59
N ILE A 448 -16.61 30.04 18.55
CA ILE A 448 -16.54 31.44 18.12
C ILE A 448 -16.79 32.34 19.32
N TYR A 449 -15.92 33.32 19.53
CA TYR A 449 -16.07 34.30 20.59
C TYR A 449 -16.58 35.61 20.00
N TRP A 450 -17.86 35.92 20.26
CA TRP A 450 -18.43 37.19 19.83
C TRP A 450 -18.31 38.24 20.93
N GLU A 451 -17.63 39.34 20.61
CA GLU A 451 -17.51 40.53 21.45
C GLU A 451 -18.34 41.68 20.84
N PRO A 452 -19.45 42.10 21.49
CA PRO A 452 -20.29 43.16 20.95
C PRO A 452 -19.57 44.51 20.98
N GLU A 453 -19.55 45.20 19.84
CA GLU A 453 -18.99 46.54 19.71
C GLU A 453 -19.53 47.52 20.76
N SER A 454 -18.68 48.44 21.23
CA SER A 454 -18.97 49.38 22.33
C SER A 454 -20.22 50.25 22.13
N HIS A 455 -20.73 50.40 20.91
CA HIS A 455 -21.94 51.17 20.61
C HIS A 455 -23.25 50.36 20.70
N LEU A 456 -23.18 49.02 20.79
CA LEU A 456 -24.36 48.16 20.87
C LEU A 456 -25.01 48.23 22.27
N PRO A 457 -26.35 48.41 22.36
CA PRO A 457 -27.04 48.53 23.64
C PRO A 457 -27.22 47.18 24.35
N SER A 458 -27.35 47.20 25.68
CA SER A 458 -27.85 46.04 26.44
C SER A 458 -29.21 45.62 25.89
N GLY A 459 -29.42 44.32 25.67
CA GLY A 459 -30.61 43.87 24.96
C GLY A 459 -30.58 42.42 24.51
N THR A 460 -31.62 42.05 23.77
CA THR A 460 -31.75 40.73 23.14
C THR A 460 -31.17 40.77 21.73
N TYR A 461 -30.33 39.79 21.42
CA TYR A 461 -29.80 39.53 20.09
C TYR A 461 -30.15 38.10 19.67
N LEU A 462 -30.07 37.80 18.38
CA LEU A 462 -30.35 36.46 17.86
C LEU A 462 -29.17 35.97 17.03
N ALA A 463 -28.46 34.95 17.54
CA ALA A 463 -27.50 34.20 16.76
C ALA A 463 -28.24 33.19 15.90
N ILE A 464 -27.95 33.15 14.61
CA ILE A 464 -28.52 32.23 13.64
C ILE A 464 -27.38 31.52 12.94
N PHE A 465 -27.42 30.20 12.93
CA PHE A 465 -26.54 29.41 12.11
C PHE A 465 -27.32 28.77 10.98
N ARG A 466 -26.84 28.91 9.74
CA ARG A 466 -27.48 28.39 8.52
C ARG A 466 -26.55 27.48 7.76
N THR A 467 -27.07 26.34 7.34
CA THR A 467 -26.52 25.50 6.28
C THR A 467 -27.48 25.54 5.07
N PRO A 468 -27.11 24.98 3.90
CA PRO A 468 -28.04 24.89 2.77
C PRO A 468 -29.38 24.20 3.09
N GLU A 469 -29.40 23.30 4.08
CA GLU A 469 -30.56 22.45 4.39
C GLU A 469 -31.24 22.77 5.72
N LYS A 470 -30.52 23.35 6.69
CA LYS A 470 -31.02 23.55 8.06
C LYS A 470 -30.66 24.92 8.61
N LYS A 471 -31.47 25.37 9.56
CA LYS A 471 -31.26 26.61 10.30
C LYS A 471 -31.52 26.37 11.78
N VAL A 472 -30.59 26.79 12.62
CA VAL A 472 -30.76 26.83 14.08
C VAL A 472 -30.55 28.25 14.59
N SER A 473 -31.20 28.59 15.69
CA SER A 473 -31.09 29.92 16.27
C SER A 473 -30.99 29.88 17.78
N LYS A 474 -30.24 30.82 18.35
CA LYS A 474 -30.08 30.99 19.79
C LYS A 474 -30.29 32.45 20.15
N LYS A 475 -31.22 32.70 21.08
CA LYS A 475 -31.36 34.01 21.72
C LYS A 475 -30.10 34.31 22.55
N LEU A 476 -29.56 35.52 22.46
CA LEU A 476 -28.49 36.05 23.29
C LEU A 476 -29.02 37.22 24.11
N ILE A 477 -28.48 37.43 25.31
CA ILE A 477 -28.87 38.53 26.20
C ILE A 477 -27.60 39.23 26.66
N LEU A 478 -27.35 40.43 26.12
CA LEU A 478 -26.24 41.29 26.50
C LEU A 478 -26.65 42.16 27.69
N LEU A 479 -25.89 42.08 28.78
CA LEU A 479 -26.01 42.91 29.97
C LEU A 479 -24.70 43.67 30.18
N ARG A 480 -24.67 44.94 29.80
CA ARG A 480 -23.58 45.84 30.16
C ARG A 480 -23.77 46.49 31.51
#